data_AF-A0A7C1IU80-F1
#
_entry.id   AF-A0A7C1IU80-F1
#
_cell.length_a   1.000
_cell.length_b   1.000
_cell.length_c   1.000
_cell.angle_alpha   90.00
_cell.angle_beta   90.00
_cell.angle_gamma   90.00
#
_symmetry.space_group_name_H-M   'P 1'
#
loop_
_entity.id
_entity.type
_entity.pdbx_description
1 polymer ?
#
loop_
_entity_poly.entity_id
_entity_poly.type
_entity_poly.pdbx_seq_one_letter_code
_entity_poly.pdbx_strand_id
1 'polypeptide(L)'
;MTENTTEYSRRIFLRALGLGVAGLAIGGGAAWAQNQLAEKDAAQAALETLQAQMAAAQAQSLSLDGQVASLQTQLSTLDAQLMAVNGQNVQLANALATSQNEAQLLKDQVAALQAQLASAQSKLQDYGGLISLYEQLEAVGLDALTQEGLKATAGGLAGALTVTPLVQTGLQTARNLLAEFEKLLPDFNAALVWLNERVISLKLGLFSLEKAAKTTIVDAATGVVTVFGGFIKFVLDYLPFNIGEQTRATFSAAQTVFTHSVELTANTDEKVFGKLSRYVGDGPQNWRKKLVTPLRDEALAPTEQLLTAVDNARTTFTTALEAPAQAALSQRAALREQIAAYRAQKQL
;
A
#
# COMPACT_ATOMS: atom_id res chain seq x y z
N MET A 1 56.51 -20.67 60.45
CA MET A 1 55.78 -21.90 60.84
C MET A 1 56.52 -23.08 60.20
N THR A 2 57.73 -23.52 60.57
CA THR A 2 58.44 -23.71 61.85
C THR A 2 57.62 -24.43 62.90
N GLU A 3 57.71 -25.77 62.89
CA GLU A 3 57.70 -26.72 64.02
C GLU A 3 57.69 -28.14 63.42
N ASN A 4 58.24 -29.23 63.96
CA ASN A 4 59.18 -29.51 65.04
C ASN A 4 59.19 -31.06 65.11
N THR A 5 60.19 -31.75 64.55
CA THR A 5 60.34 -33.20 64.74
C THR A 5 61.81 -33.57 64.89
N THR A 6 62.44 -33.02 65.93
CA THR A 6 63.79 -33.39 66.38
C THR A 6 63.74 -33.95 67.81
N GLU A 7 62.72 -34.74 68.15
CA GLU A 7 62.48 -35.21 69.53
C GLU A 7 62.61 -36.72 69.79
N TYR A 8 62.77 -37.57 68.78
CA TYR A 8 62.75 -39.02 69.00
C TYR A 8 64.11 -39.70 69.26
N SER A 9 65.23 -38.98 69.16
CA SER A 9 66.58 -39.59 69.19
C SER A 9 67.35 -39.47 70.51
N ARG A 10 66.76 -38.88 71.57
CA ARG A 10 67.48 -38.57 72.84
C ARG A 10 67.22 -39.54 74.00
N ARG A 11 66.32 -40.53 73.88
CA ARG A 11 65.89 -41.37 75.02
C ARG A 11 66.55 -42.75 75.12
N ILE A 12 67.44 -43.13 74.21
CA ILE A 12 68.02 -44.48 74.18
C ILE A 12 69.49 -44.53 74.66
N PHE A 13 70.14 -43.38 74.90
CA PHE A 13 71.60 -43.35 75.14
C PHE A 13 72.06 -43.25 76.62
N LEU A 14 71.18 -43.38 77.62
CA LEU A 14 71.54 -43.13 79.04
C LEU A 14 71.08 -44.19 80.06
N ARG A 15 71.04 -45.47 79.68
CA ARG A 15 70.86 -46.56 80.67
C ARG A 15 71.84 -47.69 80.40
N ALA A 16 72.83 -47.81 81.28
CA ALA A 16 73.61 -49.01 81.66
C ALA A 16 75.14 -48.82 81.75
N LEU A 17 75.60 -47.72 82.36
CA LEU A 17 76.98 -47.57 82.84
C LEU A 17 76.97 -46.87 84.21
N GLY A 18 77.39 -47.57 85.27
CA GLY A 18 77.55 -47.04 86.63
C GLY A 18 77.31 -48.12 87.70
N LEU A 19 78.33 -48.89 88.10
CA LEU A 19 79.31 -48.61 89.18
C LEU A 19 78.77 -48.84 90.60
N GLY A 20 79.41 -49.78 91.31
CA GLY A 20 79.23 -50.01 92.74
C GLY A 20 80.23 -51.05 93.27
N VAL A 21 81.42 -50.59 93.63
CA VAL A 21 82.56 -51.34 94.17
C VAL A 21 82.42 -51.53 95.69
N ALA A 22 82.77 -52.71 96.23
CA ALA A 22 83.69 -52.94 97.36
C ALA A 22 83.33 -54.19 98.20
N GLY A 23 84.29 -55.09 98.41
CA GLY A 23 84.24 -56.09 99.48
C GLY A 23 84.99 -57.41 99.22
N LEU A 24 86.32 -57.38 99.39
CA LEU A 24 87.21 -58.41 99.99
C LEU A 24 86.60 -59.78 100.33
N ALA A 25 87.22 -60.95 100.21
CA ALA A 25 88.58 -61.38 99.88
C ALA A 25 88.58 -62.93 99.88
N ILE A 26 89.49 -63.54 99.12
CA ILE A 26 89.99 -64.92 99.26
C ILE A 26 88.95 -66.04 99.02
N GLY A 27 88.93 -66.55 97.79
CA GLY A 27 88.32 -67.84 97.50
C GLY A 27 88.03 -68.08 96.02
N GLY A 28 88.85 -68.91 95.37
CA GLY A 28 88.42 -69.65 94.19
C GLY A 28 88.75 -69.03 92.84
N GLY A 29 89.85 -69.48 92.24
CA GLY A 29 90.05 -69.41 90.77
C GLY A 29 88.92 -70.09 89.97
N ALA A 30 88.02 -70.84 90.63
CA ALA A 30 86.78 -71.34 90.05
C ALA A 30 85.67 -70.27 89.96
N ALA A 31 85.58 -69.31 90.90
CA ALA A 31 84.57 -68.25 90.87
C ALA A 31 84.93 -67.12 89.89
N TRP A 32 86.22 -66.86 89.65
CA TRP A 32 86.65 -65.98 88.56
C TRP A 32 86.36 -66.60 87.18
N ALA A 33 86.56 -67.91 87.01
CA ALA A 33 86.16 -68.61 85.80
C ALA A 33 84.63 -68.66 85.62
N GLN A 34 83.86 -68.87 86.70
CA GLN A 34 82.40 -68.90 86.68
C GLN A 34 81.78 -67.51 86.49
N ASN A 35 82.41 -66.44 87.00
CA ASN A 35 81.99 -65.06 86.75
C ASN A 35 82.38 -64.62 85.33
N GLN A 36 83.51 -65.06 84.77
CA GLN A 36 83.84 -64.79 83.37
C GLN A 36 82.96 -65.59 82.40
N LEU A 37 82.48 -66.78 82.80
CA LEU A 37 81.47 -67.55 82.07
C LEU A 37 80.08 -66.91 82.19
N ALA A 38 79.66 -66.50 83.38
CA ALA A 38 78.38 -65.80 83.59
C ALA A 38 78.35 -64.41 82.94
N GLU A 39 79.48 -63.69 82.89
CA GLU A 39 79.64 -62.42 82.18
C GLU A 39 79.66 -62.63 80.66
N LYS A 40 80.21 -63.76 80.17
CA LYS A 40 80.06 -64.19 78.77
C LYS A 40 78.63 -64.59 78.43
N ASP A 41 77.95 -65.34 79.29
CA ASP A 41 76.55 -65.76 79.11
C ASP A 41 75.60 -64.54 79.17
N ALA A 42 75.86 -63.60 80.08
CA ALA A 42 75.11 -62.34 80.17
C ALA A 42 75.42 -61.39 79.00
N ALA A 43 76.67 -61.33 78.54
CA ALA A 43 77.04 -60.59 77.34
C ALA A 43 76.43 -61.22 76.08
N GLN A 44 76.32 -62.55 76.04
CA GLN A 44 75.69 -63.30 74.95
C GLN A 44 74.17 -63.11 74.93
N ALA A 45 73.51 -63.16 76.10
CA ALA A 45 72.09 -62.82 76.22
C ALA A 45 71.80 -61.35 75.88
N ALA A 46 72.69 -60.42 76.25
CA ALA A 46 72.59 -59.02 75.85
C ALA A 46 72.79 -58.84 74.34
N LEU A 47 73.70 -59.60 73.72
CA LEU A 47 73.92 -59.60 72.27
C LEU A 47 72.69 -60.14 71.52
N GLU A 48 72.10 -61.23 71.98
CA GLU A 48 70.85 -61.79 71.42
C GLU A 48 69.68 -60.79 71.54
N THR A 49 69.58 -60.10 72.68
CA THR A 49 68.57 -59.06 72.89
C THR A 49 68.80 -57.85 71.98
N LEU A 50 70.05 -57.43 71.79
CA LEU A 50 70.41 -56.36 70.87
C LEU A 50 70.14 -56.75 69.41
N GLN A 51 70.44 -57.99 69.02
CA GLN A 51 70.10 -58.55 67.72
C GLN A 51 68.59 -58.58 67.49
N ALA A 52 67.81 -59.00 68.48
CA ALA A 52 66.35 -59.01 68.42
C ALA A 52 65.78 -57.59 68.30
N GLN A 53 66.32 -56.61 69.04
CA GLN A 53 65.94 -55.19 68.92
C GLN A 53 66.31 -54.62 67.55
N MET A 54 67.48 -54.97 67.02
CA MET A 54 67.93 -54.53 65.70
C MET A 54 67.06 -55.11 64.58
N ALA A 55 66.70 -56.40 64.69
CA ALA A 55 65.77 -57.06 63.79
C ALA A 55 64.36 -56.45 63.85
N ALA A 56 63.87 -56.13 65.06
CA ALA A 56 62.59 -55.44 65.26
C ALA A 56 62.61 -54.01 64.68
N ALA A 57 63.70 -53.27 64.88
CA ALA A 57 63.89 -51.94 64.30
C ALA A 57 63.98 -51.98 62.77
N GLN A 58 64.65 -53.00 62.19
CA GLN A 58 64.67 -53.23 60.74
C GLN A 58 63.27 -53.53 60.19
N ALA A 59 62.52 -54.41 60.85
CA ALA A 59 61.15 -54.72 60.46
C ALA A 59 60.25 -53.47 60.51
N GLN A 60 60.43 -52.62 61.53
CA GLN A 60 59.70 -51.36 61.65
C GLN A 60 60.10 -50.35 60.56
N SER A 61 61.38 -50.24 60.21
CA SER A 61 61.86 -49.40 59.10
C SER A 61 61.25 -49.83 57.77
N LEU A 62 61.24 -51.15 57.47
CA LEU A 62 60.63 -51.69 56.26
C LEU A 62 59.12 -51.42 56.20
N SER A 63 58.44 -51.48 57.35
CA SER A 63 57.01 -51.13 57.45
C SER A 63 56.75 -49.65 57.17
N LEU A 64 57.56 -48.75 57.72
CA LEU A 64 57.47 -47.31 57.48
C LEU A 64 57.77 -46.97 56.02
N ASP A 65 58.77 -47.58 55.40
CA ASP A 65 59.06 -47.41 53.97
C ASP A 65 57.87 -47.85 53.10
N GLY A 66 57.22 -48.96 53.46
CA GLY A 66 55.99 -49.40 52.81
C GLY A 66 54.83 -48.40 52.94
N GLN A 67 54.67 -47.77 54.11
CA GLN A 67 53.67 -46.72 54.32
C GLN A 67 53.99 -45.44 53.54
N VAL A 68 55.26 -45.02 53.49
CA VAL A 68 55.70 -43.85 52.71
C VAL A 68 55.46 -44.08 51.22
N ALA A 69 55.79 -45.25 50.70
CA ALA A 69 55.53 -45.61 49.31
C ALA A 69 54.01 -45.61 48.99
N SER A 70 53.19 -46.10 49.92
CA SER A 70 51.72 -46.06 49.79
C SER A 70 51.18 -44.62 49.77
N LEU A 71 51.64 -43.77 50.69
CA LEU A 71 51.25 -42.35 50.74
C LEU A 71 51.68 -41.59 49.50
N GLN A 72 52.88 -41.84 48.97
CA GLN A 72 53.33 -41.26 47.70
C GLN A 72 52.44 -41.67 46.53
N THR A 73 51.99 -42.93 46.50
CA THR A 73 51.06 -43.42 45.48
C THR A 73 49.69 -42.75 45.60
N GLN A 74 49.18 -42.58 46.84
CA GLN A 74 47.93 -41.87 47.09
C GLN A 74 48.02 -40.39 46.68
N LEU A 75 49.12 -39.70 47.00
CA LEU A 75 49.37 -38.31 46.60
C LEU A 75 49.38 -38.15 45.08
N SER A 76 50.08 -39.04 44.36
CA SER A 76 50.10 -39.06 42.90
C SER A 76 48.70 -39.29 42.31
N THR A 77 47.92 -40.19 42.91
CA THR A 77 46.53 -40.45 42.50
C THR A 77 45.64 -39.22 42.74
N LEU A 78 45.80 -38.55 43.88
CA LEU A 78 45.04 -37.35 44.21
C LEU A 78 45.37 -36.18 43.27
N ASP A 79 46.65 -36.01 42.93
CA ASP A 79 47.11 -34.98 41.99
C ASP A 79 46.52 -35.21 40.59
N ALA A 80 46.53 -36.46 40.11
CA ALA A 80 45.90 -36.83 38.85
C ALA A 80 44.38 -36.57 38.86
N GLN A 81 43.69 -36.87 39.97
CA GLN A 81 42.26 -36.56 40.12
C GLN A 81 42.00 -35.04 40.12
N LEU A 82 42.83 -34.26 40.81
CA LEU A 82 42.70 -32.80 40.87
C LEU A 82 42.91 -32.17 39.49
N MET A 83 43.91 -32.64 38.73
CA MET A 83 44.10 -32.23 37.34
C MET A 83 42.89 -32.57 36.45
N ALA A 84 42.32 -33.77 36.60
CA ALA A 84 41.14 -34.18 35.85
C ALA A 84 39.91 -33.32 36.16
N VAL A 85 39.65 -33.03 37.45
CA VAL A 85 38.56 -32.16 37.89
C VAL A 85 38.77 -30.72 37.41
N ASN A 86 39.99 -30.21 37.46
CA ASN A 86 40.29 -28.87 36.95
C ASN A 86 40.06 -28.79 35.44
N GLY A 87 40.43 -29.83 34.69
CA GLY A 87 40.12 -29.95 33.26
C GLY A 87 38.61 -29.94 32.97
N GLN A 88 37.82 -30.69 33.74
CA GLN A 88 36.35 -30.70 33.63
C GLN A 88 35.74 -29.34 33.95
N ASN A 89 36.21 -28.64 34.99
CA ASN A 89 35.74 -27.31 35.35
C ASN A 89 35.98 -26.29 34.23
N VAL A 90 37.14 -26.33 33.57
CA VAL A 90 37.44 -25.48 32.41
C VAL A 90 36.49 -25.80 31.24
N GLN A 91 36.24 -27.07 30.96
CA GLN A 91 35.29 -27.46 29.90
C GLN A 91 33.86 -27.00 30.20
N LEU A 92 33.39 -27.15 31.44
CA LEU A 92 32.07 -26.68 31.87
C LEU A 92 31.96 -25.16 31.81
N ALA A 93 32.99 -24.42 32.23
CA ALA A 93 33.02 -22.96 32.13
C ALA A 93 32.92 -22.49 30.66
N ASN A 94 33.65 -23.15 29.76
CA ASN A 94 33.57 -22.85 28.32
C ASN A 94 32.19 -23.18 27.74
N ALA A 95 31.61 -24.33 28.08
CA ALA A 95 30.26 -24.72 27.63
C ALA A 95 29.20 -23.73 28.14
N LEU A 96 29.31 -23.28 29.39
CA LEU A 96 28.42 -22.27 29.96
C LEU A 96 28.55 -20.93 29.24
N ALA A 97 29.78 -20.47 28.95
CA ALA A 97 30.01 -19.24 28.21
C ALA A 97 29.43 -19.31 26.79
N THR A 98 29.61 -20.43 26.08
CA THR A 98 28.99 -20.64 24.77
C THR A 98 27.47 -20.59 24.84
N SER A 99 26.87 -21.30 25.81
CA SER A 99 25.42 -21.31 26.00
C SER A 99 24.86 -19.92 26.34
N GLN A 100 25.57 -19.13 27.15
CA GLN A 100 25.19 -17.74 27.45
C GLN A 100 25.22 -16.87 26.19
N ASN A 101 26.25 -17.02 25.35
CA ASN A 101 26.34 -16.29 24.08
C ASN A 101 25.21 -16.68 23.12
N GLU A 102 24.88 -17.97 23.00
CA GLU A 102 23.75 -18.45 22.19
C GLU A 102 22.42 -17.90 22.70
N ALA A 103 22.19 -17.91 24.01
CA ALA A 103 20.98 -17.36 24.62
C ALA A 103 20.84 -15.85 24.35
N GLN A 104 21.95 -15.10 24.41
CA GLN A 104 21.94 -13.68 24.09
C GLN A 104 21.64 -13.44 22.60
N LEU A 105 22.25 -14.21 21.70
CA LEU A 105 21.97 -14.12 20.26
C LEU A 105 20.50 -14.41 19.94
N LEU A 106 19.92 -15.45 20.55
CA LEU A 106 18.51 -15.77 20.39
C LEU A 106 17.59 -14.66 20.91
N LYS A 107 17.95 -14.04 22.04
CA LYS A 107 17.22 -12.90 22.59
C LYS A 107 17.22 -11.71 21.63
N ASP A 108 18.37 -11.41 21.03
CA ASP A 108 18.51 -10.32 20.06
C ASP A 108 17.72 -10.63 18.77
N GLN A 109 17.73 -11.88 18.30
CA GLN A 109 16.91 -12.31 17.16
C GLN A 109 15.41 -12.18 17.43
N VAL A 110 14.95 -12.59 18.62
CA VAL A 110 13.53 -12.45 19.02
C VAL A 110 13.13 -10.97 19.06
N ALA A 111 13.97 -10.09 19.61
CA ALA A 111 13.71 -8.66 19.64
C ALA A 111 13.61 -8.06 18.20
N ALA A 112 14.49 -8.48 17.30
CA ALA A 112 14.45 -8.05 15.90
C ALA A 112 13.18 -8.54 15.19
N LEU A 113 12.78 -9.79 15.39
CA LEU A 113 11.54 -10.34 14.82
C LEU A 113 10.29 -9.65 15.38
N GLN A 114 10.27 -9.31 16.68
CA GLN A 114 9.17 -8.54 17.27
C GLN A 114 9.06 -7.14 16.66
N ALA A 115 10.18 -6.46 16.43
CA ALA A 115 10.18 -5.17 15.75
C ALA A 115 9.68 -5.27 14.29
N GLN A 116 10.08 -6.32 13.57
CA GLN A 116 9.57 -6.58 12.22
C GLN A 116 8.06 -6.87 12.21
N LEU A 117 7.56 -7.66 13.17
CA LEU A 117 6.13 -7.94 13.32
C LEU A 117 5.34 -6.65 13.59
N ALA A 118 5.81 -5.82 14.52
CA ALA A 118 5.17 -4.54 14.83
C ALA A 118 5.13 -3.62 13.59
N SER A 119 6.22 -3.55 12.81
CA SER A 119 6.24 -2.80 11.55
C SER A 119 5.26 -3.37 10.51
N ALA A 120 5.18 -4.70 10.37
CA ALA A 120 4.23 -5.33 9.46
C ALA A 120 2.77 -5.08 9.88
N GLN A 121 2.47 -5.13 11.18
CA GLN A 121 1.15 -4.81 11.72
C GLN A 121 0.76 -3.36 11.45
N SER A 122 1.67 -2.40 11.65
CA SER A 122 1.44 -0.99 11.30
C SER A 122 1.10 -0.83 9.82
N LYS A 123 1.86 -1.47 8.92
CA LYS A 123 1.59 -1.41 7.48
C LYS A 123 0.23 -2.01 7.12
N LEU A 124 -0.17 -3.10 7.78
CA LEU A 124 -1.51 -3.69 7.57
C LEU A 124 -2.62 -2.74 8.02
N GLN A 125 -2.44 -2.00 9.12
CA GLN A 125 -3.39 -0.97 9.55
C GLN A 125 -3.47 0.17 8.54
N ASP A 126 -2.34 0.64 8.02
CA ASP A 126 -2.30 1.69 6.99
C ASP A 126 -3.03 1.24 5.71
N TYR A 127 -2.78 0.01 5.25
CA TYR A 127 -3.50 -0.57 4.11
C TYR A 127 -5.00 -0.72 4.38
N GLY A 128 -5.39 -1.14 5.59
CA GLY A 128 -6.80 -1.21 5.99
C GLY A 128 -7.49 0.16 5.94
N GLY A 129 -6.82 1.21 6.43
CA GLY A 129 -7.31 2.59 6.34
C GLY A 129 -7.47 3.07 4.90
N LEU A 130 -6.49 2.79 4.04
CA LEU A 130 -6.54 3.13 2.61
C LEU A 130 -7.68 2.40 1.89
N ILE A 131 -7.88 1.10 2.15
CA ILE A 131 -9.01 0.34 1.59
C ILE A 131 -10.34 0.97 2.00
N SER A 132 -10.49 1.37 3.27
CA SER A 132 -11.72 2.04 3.73
C SER A 132 -11.97 3.37 3.01
N LEU A 133 -10.93 4.17 2.73
CA LEU A 133 -11.07 5.39 1.95
C LEU A 133 -11.52 5.11 0.51
N TYR A 134 -10.97 4.06 -0.12
CA TYR A 134 -11.43 3.64 -1.45
C TYR A 134 -12.89 3.17 -1.44
N GLU A 135 -13.33 2.44 -0.40
CA GLU A 135 -14.73 2.04 -0.25
C GLU A 135 -15.67 3.23 -0.05
N GLN A 136 -15.26 4.22 0.73
CA GLN A 136 -16.02 5.46 0.91
C GLN A 136 -16.15 6.23 -0.41
N LEU A 137 -15.05 6.33 -1.18
CA LEU A 137 -15.06 6.92 -2.52
C LEU A 137 -15.99 6.16 -3.47
N GLU A 138 -15.99 4.83 -3.41
CA GLU A 138 -16.88 3.99 -4.18
C GLU A 138 -18.37 4.21 -3.83
N ALA A 139 -18.67 4.40 -2.54
CA ALA A 139 -20.02 4.58 -2.02
C ALA A 139 -20.65 5.93 -2.45
N VAL A 140 -19.86 6.90 -2.94
CA VAL A 140 -20.37 8.18 -3.48
C VAL A 140 -21.32 7.97 -4.68
N GLY A 141 -21.31 6.80 -5.31
CA GLY A 141 -22.28 6.47 -6.37
C GLY A 141 -22.03 7.22 -7.68
N LEU A 142 -20.78 7.62 -7.95
CA LEU A 142 -20.39 8.35 -9.15
C LEU A 142 -20.78 7.64 -10.46
N ASP A 143 -20.86 6.31 -10.46
CA ASP A 143 -21.25 5.55 -11.65
C ASP A 143 -22.69 5.83 -12.06
N ALA A 144 -23.62 5.83 -11.10
CA ALA A 144 -25.01 6.16 -11.36
C ALA A 144 -25.11 7.62 -11.82
N LEU A 145 -24.51 8.56 -11.08
CA LEU A 145 -24.50 9.97 -11.50
C LEU A 145 -23.96 10.18 -12.92
N THR A 146 -22.91 9.45 -13.29
CA THR A 146 -22.33 9.50 -14.65
C THR A 146 -23.27 8.87 -15.68
N GLN A 147 -23.87 7.71 -15.38
CA GLN A 147 -24.78 7.01 -16.28
C GLN A 147 -26.06 7.82 -16.52
N GLU A 148 -26.69 8.33 -15.46
CA GLU A 148 -27.84 9.23 -15.54
C GLU A 148 -27.50 10.51 -16.30
N GLY A 149 -26.33 11.12 -16.05
CA GLY A 149 -25.88 12.32 -16.75
C GLY A 149 -25.64 12.12 -18.25
N LEU A 150 -25.01 11.00 -18.62
CA LEU A 150 -24.84 10.60 -20.02
C LEU A 150 -26.19 10.38 -20.70
N LYS A 151 -27.11 9.67 -20.03
CA LYS A 151 -28.46 9.40 -20.55
C LYS A 151 -29.27 10.68 -20.75
N ALA A 152 -29.23 11.60 -19.78
CA ALA A 152 -29.90 12.89 -19.88
C ALA A 152 -29.34 13.73 -21.05
N THR A 153 -28.02 13.76 -21.21
CA THR A 153 -27.35 14.48 -22.31
C THR A 153 -27.68 13.87 -23.67
N ALA A 154 -27.62 12.54 -23.78
CA ALA A 154 -28.01 11.81 -24.97
C ALA A 154 -29.49 12.08 -25.35
N GLY A 155 -30.38 12.09 -24.36
CA GLY A 155 -31.79 12.42 -24.54
C GLY A 155 -32.00 13.86 -25.05
N GLY A 156 -31.29 14.84 -24.49
CA GLY A 156 -31.33 16.23 -24.95
C GLY A 156 -30.86 16.40 -26.40
N LEU A 157 -29.74 15.76 -26.77
CA LEU A 157 -29.23 15.76 -28.14
C LEU A 157 -30.18 15.04 -29.11
N ALA A 158 -30.75 13.90 -28.72
CA ALA A 158 -31.74 13.19 -29.51
C ALA A 158 -32.98 14.06 -29.74
N GLY A 159 -33.46 14.75 -28.70
CA GLY A 159 -34.55 15.72 -28.80
C GLY A 159 -34.26 16.83 -29.81
N ALA A 160 -33.08 17.44 -29.75
CA ALA A 160 -32.65 18.45 -30.74
C ALA A 160 -32.65 17.90 -32.17
N LEU A 161 -32.15 16.66 -32.36
CA LEU A 161 -32.13 16.00 -33.66
C LEU A 161 -33.52 15.66 -34.21
N THR A 162 -34.54 15.48 -33.37
CA THR A 162 -35.92 15.27 -33.87
C THR A 162 -36.46 16.48 -34.64
N VAL A 163 -35.96 17.68 -34.34
CA VAL A 163 -36.38 18.94 -34.99
C VAL A 163 -35.60 19.19 -36.29
N THR A 164 -34.40 18.61 -36.44
CA THR A 164 -33.52 18.78 -37.60
C THR A 164 -34.23 18.52 -38.95
N PRO A 165 -34.98 17.42 -39.16
CA PRO A 165 -35.65 17.17 -40.44
C PRO A 165 -36.72 18.21 -40.79
N LEU A 166 -37.42 18.74 -39.78
CA LEU A 166 -38.42 19.80 -39.97
C LEU A 166 -37.76 21.09 -40.41
N VAL A 167 -36.65 21.47 -39.77
CA VAL A 167 -35.88 22.66 -40.14
C VAL A 167 -35.24 22.49 -41.52
N GLN A 168 -34.69 21.32 -41.84
CA GLN A 168 -34.16 21.03 -43.18
C GLN A 168 -35.23 21.16 -44.26
N THR A 169 -36.42 20.61 -44.01
CA THR A 169 -37.57 20.72 -44.94
C THR A 169 -37.97 22.18 -45.12
N GLY A 170 -38.13 22.92 -44.02
CA GLY A 170 -38.47 24.35 -44.06
C GLY A 170 -37.40 25.19 -44.78
N LEU A 171 -36.12 24.88 -44.57
CA LEU A 171 -35.00 25.53 -45.24
C LEU A 171 -35.03 25.27 -46.75
N GLN A 172 -35.28 24.03 -47.16
CA GLN A 172 -35.41 23.67 -48.57
C GLN A 172 -36.62 24.36 -49.22
N THR A 173 -37.75 24.41 -48.52
CA THR A 173 -38.93 25.16 -48.99
C THR A 173 -38.61 26.64 -49.13
N ALA A 174 -37.94 27.26 -48.16
CA ALA A 174 -37.56 28.67 -48.20
C ALA A 174 -36.61 28.95 -49.39
N ARG A 175 -35.66 28.07 -49.66
CA ARG A 175 -34.77 28.18 -50.84
C ARG A 175 -35.52 28.09 -52.15
N ASN A 176 -36.43 27.11 -52.28
CA ASN A 176 -37.24 26.96 -53.48
C ASN A 176 -38.12 28.19 -53.73
N LEU A 177 -38.77 28.70 -52.68
CA LEU A 177 -39.58 29.92 -52.76
C LEU A 177 -38.75 31.14 -53.13
N LEU A 178 -37.55 31.29 -52.54
CA LEU A 178 -36.65 32.39 -52.86
C LEU A 178 -36.16 32.33 -54.32
N ALA A 179 -35.90 31.12 -54.83
CA ALA A 179 -35.53 30.90 -56.23
C ALA A 179 -36.70 31.14 -57.20
N GLU A 180 -37.92 30.74 -56.83
CA GLU A 180 -39.15 31.05 -57.60
C GLU A 180 -39.43 32.55 -57.62
N PHE A 181 -39.32 33.23 -56.47
CA PHE A 181 -39.44 34.68 -56.36
C PHE A 181 -38.43 35.39 -57.25
N GLU A 182 -37.17 34.93 -57.26
CA GLU A 182 -36.15 35.48 -58.15
C GLU A 182 -36.49 35.33 -59.65
N LYS A 183 -37.21 34.27 -60.02
CA LYS A 183 -37.67 34.01 -61.40
C LYS A 183 -38.90 34.83 -61.79
N LEU A 184 -39.80 35.14 -60.85
CA LEU A 184 -41.08 35.84 -61.11
C LEU A 184 -40.96 37.37 -61.09
N LEU A 185 -39.92 37.92 -60.46
CA LEU A 185 -39.72 39.37 -60.33
C LEU A 185 -39.30 40.18 -61.58
N PRO A 186 -39.01 39.61 -62.77
CA PRO A 186 -38.98 40.42 -63.99
C PRO A 186 -40.32 41.10 -64.30
N ASP A 187 -41.44 40.60 -63.75
CA ASP A 187 -42.80 41.07 -64.03
C ASP A 187 -43.53 41.46 -62.73
N PHE A 188 -43.44 42.74 -62.36
CA PHE A 188 -43.75 43.27 -61.03
C PHE A 188 -45.22 43.06 -60.58
N ASN A 189 -46.18 43.05 -61.52
CA ASN A 189 -47.59 42.82 -61.22
C ASN A 189 -47.89 41.35 -60.91
N ALA A 190 -47.18 40.40 -61.54
CA ALA A 190 -47.31 38.98 -61.24
C ALA A 190 -46.70 38.65 -59.85
N ALA A 191 -45.63 39.35 -59.47
CA ALA A 191 -44.96 39.19 -58.18
C ALA A 191 -45.83 39.59 -56.98
N LEU A 192 -46.68 40.63 -57.08
CA LEU A 192 -47.56 41.05 -55.99
C LEU A 192 -48.73 40.08 -55.75
N VAL A 193 -49.28 39.48 -56.81
CA VAL A 193 -50.31 38.43 -56.71
C VAL A 193 -49.72 37.15 -56.12
N TRP A 194 -48.54 36.74 -56.58
CA TRP A 194 -47.80 35.59 -56.03
C TRP A 194 -47.45 35.77 -54.54
N LEU A 195 -46.99 36.96 -54.15
CA LEU A 195 -46.59 37.26 -52.77
C LEU A 195 -47.78 37.09 -51.81
N ASN A 196 -48.98 37.53 -52.21
CA ASN A 196 -50.16 37.45 -51.37
C ASN A 196 -50.60 35.99 -51.11
N GLU A 197 -50.54 35.12 -52.12
CA GLU A 197 -50.85 33.69 -51.95
C GLU A 197 -49.77 32.92 -51.17
N ARG A 198 -48.49 33.27 -51.35
CA ARG A 198 -47.38 32.55 -50.72
C ARG A 198 -47.09 32.97 -49.27
N VAL A 199 -47.34 34.22 -48.91
CA VAL A 199 -47.24 34.69 -47.52
C VAL A 199 -48.19 33.90 -46.60
N ILE A 200 -49.36 33.51 -47.09
CA ILE A 200 -50.32 32.69 -46.33
C ILE A 200 -49.74 31.29 -46.05
N SER A 201 -49.16 30.62 -47.05
CA SER A 201 -48.50 29.32 -46.87
C SER A 201 -47.26 29.39 -45.98
N LEU A 202 -46.47 30.46 -46.08
CA LEU A 202 -45.31 30.66 -45.21
C LEU A 202 -45.73 30.87 -43.75
N LYS A 203 -46.78 31.66 -43.49
CA LYS A 203 -47.35 31.84 -42.15
C LYS A 203 -47.87 30.53 -41.56
N LEU A 204 -48.53 29.69 -42.37
CA LEU A 204 -48.98 28.36 -41.93
C LEU A 204 -47.80 27.42 -41.61
N GLY A 205 -46.73 27.46 -42.39
CA GLY A 205 -45.51 26.68 -42.14
C GLY A 205 -44.71 27.16 -40.92
N LEU A 206 -44.61 28.48 -40.73
CA LEU A 206 -43.99 29.07 -39.54
C LEU A 206 -44.80 28.80 -38.27
N PHE A 207 -46.13 28.85 -38.35
CA PHE A 207 -47.02 28.51 -37.23
C PHE A 207 -46.94 27.03 -36.84
N SER A 208 -46.82 26.12 -37.81
CA SER A 208 -46.62 24.69 -37.51
C SER A 208 -45.24 24.41 -36.92
N LEU A 209 -44.19 25.11 -37.40
CA LEU A 209 -42.85 25.07 -36.84
C LEU A 209 -42.82 25.63 -35.41
N GLU A 210 -43.45 26.77 -35.16
CA GLU A 210 -43.54 27.40 -33.84
C GLU A 210 -44.28 26.49 -32.84
N LYS A 211 -45.38 25.85 -33.27
CA LYS A 211 -46.12 24.91 -32.44
C LYS A 211 -45.29 23.66 -32.14
N ALA A 212 -44.62 23.08 -33.13
CA ALA A 212 -43.72 21.94 -32.93
C ALA A 212 -42.55 22.30 -32.00
N ALA A 213 -41.93 23.46 -32.21
CA ALA A 213 -40.85 23.97 -31.36
C ALA A 213 -41.34 24.22 -29.93
N LYS A 214 -42.44 24.94 -29.70
CA LYS A 214 -42.97 25.18 -28.34
C LYS A 214 -43.30 23.89 -27.60
N THR A 215 -43.86 22.89 -28.27
CA THR A 215 -44.22 21.62 -27.62
C THR A 215 -42.98 20.83 -27.21
N THR A 216 -41.97 20.73 -28.09
CA THR A 216 -40.72 20.01 -27.80
C THR A 216 -39.80 20.77 -26.82
N ILE A 217 -39.80 22.10 -26.88
CA ILE A 217 -38.92 22.96 -26.09
C ILE A 217 -39.44 23.15 -24.66
N VAL A 218 -40.74 23.31 -24.45
CA VAL A 218 -41.30 23.49 -23.10
C VAL A 218 -41.12 22.21 -22.27
N ASP A 219 -41.29 21.03 -22.87
CA ASP A 219 -41.11 19.76 -22.17
C ASP A 219 -39.63 19.42 -21.92
N ALA A 220 -38.72 19.84 -22.80
CA ALA A 220 -37.28 19.61 -22.63
C ALA A 220 -36.59 20.66 -21.72
N ALA A 221 -36.94 21.94 -21.83
CA ALA A 221 -36.19 23.04 -21.21
C ALA A 221 -36.29 23.07 -19.68
N THR A 222 -37.44 22.72 -19.09
CA THR A 222 -37.63 22.81 -17.63
C THR A 222 -36.85 21.73 -16.86
N GLY A 223 -36.73 20.53 -17.44
CA GLY A 223 -35.92 19.44 -16.89
C GLY A 223 -34.43 19.56 -17.23
N VAL A 224 -34.11 19.96 -18.47
CA VAL A 224 -32.72 20.07 -18.94
C VAL A 224 -31.98 21.19 -18.22
N VAL A 225 -32.50 22.41 -18.09
CA VAL A 225 -31.73 23.53 -17.49
C VAL A 225 -31.36 23.30 -16.02
N THR A 226 -32.26 22.68 -15.24
CA THR A 226 -32.04 22.41 -13.81
C THR A 226 -31.06 21.25 -13.59
N VAL A 227 -31.19 20.16 -14.37
CA VAL A 227 -30.32 18.98 -14.25
C VAL A 227 -28.96 19.22 -14.94
N PHE A 228 -28.93 19.90 -16.08
CA PHE A 228 -27.69 20.28 -16.77
C PHE A 228 -26.85 21.26 -15.96
N GLY A 229 -27.46 22.29 -15.36
CA GLY A 229 -26.72 23.29 -14.59
C GLY A 229 -25.97 22.68 -13.40
N GLY A 230 -26.62 21.73 -12.71
CA GLY A 230 -26.01 20.99 -11.58
C GLY A 230 -24.96 19.98 -12.04
N PHE A 231 -25.25 19.19 -13.06
CA PHE A 231 -24.33 18.16 -13.57
C PHE A 231 -23.08 18.75 -14.22
N ILE A 232 -23.23 19.78 -15.06
CA ILE A 232 -22.10 20.47 -15.70
C ILE A 232 -21.22 21.12 -14.64
N LYS A 233 -21.78 21.75 -13.61
CA LYS A 233 -20.96 22.32 -12.53
C LYS A 233 -20.20 21.23 -11.75
N PHE A 234 -20.88 20.15 -11.39
CA PHE A 234 -20.31 19.03 -10.63
C PHE A 234 -19.20 18.27 -11.40
N VAL A 235 -19.43 17.94 -12.67
CA VAL A 235 -18.44 17.22 -13.50
C VAL A 235 -17.27 18.11 -13.90
N LEU A 236 -17.51 19.40 -14.16
CA LEU A 236 -16.44 20.32 -14.57
C LEU A 236 -15.57 20.81 -13.42
N ASP A 237 -16.05 20.79 -12.18
CA ASP A 237 -15.23 21.11 -11.01
C ASP A 237 -14.25 19.97 -10.65
N TYR A 238 -14.42 18.78 -11.23
CA TYR A 238 -13.60 17.58 -10.95
C TYR A 238 -12.72 17.08 -12.12
N LEU A 239 -12.82 17.67 -13.32
CA LEU A 239 -12.00 17.28 -14.47
C LEU A 239 -10.72 18.14 -14.58
N PRO A 240 -9.52 17.58 -14.40
CA PRO A 240 -8.30 18.24 -14.85
C PRO A 240 -8.20 18.19 -16.38
N PHE A 241 -7.46 19.14 -16.96
CA PHE A 241 -7.21 19.34 -18.39
C PHE A 241 -8.37 20.03 -19.15
N ASN A 242 -8.02 20.95 -20.05
CA ASN A 242 -8.82 21.98 -20.75
C ASN A 242 -10.11 21.53 -21.50
N ILE A 243 -10.55 20.28 -21.35
CA ILE A 243 -11.76 19.69 -21.94
C ILE A 243 -13.02 20.41 -21.44
N GLY A 244 -13.03 20.83 -20.17
CA GLY A 244 -14.17 21.52 -19.58
C GLY A 244 -14.51 22.87 -20.22
N GLU A 245 -13.51 23.55 -20.77
CA GLU A 245 -13.67 24.87 -21.39
C GLU A 245 -14.32 24.76 -22.78
N GLN A 246 -13.92 23.78 -23.59
CA GLN A 246 -14.55 23.52 -24.90
C GLN A 246 -16.00 23.03 -24.77
N THR A 247 -16.27 22.19 -23.76
CA THR A 247 -17.63 21.74 -23.47
C THR A 247 -18.52 22.92 -23.01
N ARG A 248 -18.02 23.83 -22.15
CA ARG A 248 -18.73 25.06 -21.78
C ARG A 248 -19.02 25.96 -22.98
N ALA A 249 -18.05 26.15 -23.87
CA ALA A 249 -18.21 26.99 -25.06
C ALA A 249 -19.32 26.47 -25.99
N THR A 250 -19.33 25.15 -26.23
CA THR A 250 -20.33 24.51 -27.09
C THR A 250 -21.74 24.60 -26.50
N PHE A 251 -21.89 24.39 -25.18
CA PHE A 251 -23.19 24.48 -24.52
C PHE A 251 -23.71 25.93 -24.39
N SER A 252 -22.83 26.90 -24.16
CA SER A 252 -23.20 28.33 -24.15
C SER A 252 -23.66 28.81 -25.52
N ALA A 253 -23.03 28.32 -26.60
CA ALA A 253 -23.46 28.60 -27.96
C ALA A 253 -24.87 28.05 -28.25
N ALA A 254 -25.14 26.81 -27.82
CA ALA A 254 -26.46 26.20 -27.96
C ALA A 254 -27.57 26.96 -27.20
N GLN A 255 -27.29 27.42 -25.98
CA GLN A 255 -28.25 28.21 -25.17
C GLN A 255 -28.52 29.60 -25.78
N THR A 256 -27.50 30.24 -26.36
CA THR A 256 -27.62 31.54 -27.01
C THR A 256 -28.52 31.48 -28.26
N VAL A 257 -28.35 30.43 -29.07
CA VAL A 257 -29.19 30.15 -30.25
C VAL A 257 -30.65 29.91 -29.84
N PHE A 258 -30.86 29.19 -28.74
CA PHE A 258 -32.19 28.92 -28.20
C PHE A 258 -32.92 30.21 -27.77
N THR A 259 -32.20 31.14 -27.16
CA THR A 259 -32.79 32.40 -26.66
C THR A 259 -33.12 33.36 -27.80
N HIS A 260 -32.26 33.44 -28.82
CA HIS A 260 -32.47 34.32 -29.98
C HIS A 260 -33.61 33.84 -30.91
N SER A 261 -33.88 32.53 -31.00
CA SER A 261 -34.94 32.01 -31.88
C SER A 261 -36.36 32.39 -31.42
N VAL A 262 -36.57 32.55 -30.11
CA VAL A 262 -37.86 32.95 -29.50
C VAL A 262 -38.13 34.46 -29.67
N GLU A 263 -37.09 35.30 -29.70
CA GLU A 263 -37.25 36.74 -29.95
C GLU A 263 -37.53 37.05 -31.43
N LEU A 264 -37.01 36.23 -32.35
CA LEU A 264 -37.17 36.39 -33.80
C LEU A 264 -38.62 36.22 -34.27
N THR A 265 -39.42 35.37 -33.62
CA THR A 265 -40.84 35.11 -33.96
C THR A 265 -41.80 36.18 -33.43
N ALA A 266 -41.46 36.88 -32.35
CA ALA A 266 -42.35 37.84 -31.70
C ALA A 266 -42.53 39.17 -32.48
N ASN A 267 -41.65 39.49 -33.43
CA ASN A 267 -41.58 40.81 -34.07
C ASN A 267 -41.49 40.77 -35.62
N THR A 268 -41.72 39.61 -36.24
CA THR A 268 -41.47 39.40 -37.67
C THR A 268 -42.48 40.14 -38.56
N ASP A 269 -43.76 40.14 -38.19
CA ASP A 269 -44.85 40.63 -39.05
C ASP A 269 -44.81 42.15 -39.27
N GLU A 270 -44.46 42.95 -38.26
CA GLU A 270 -44.52 44.42 -38.36
C GLU A 270 -43.25 45.03 -38.99
N LYS A 271 -42.09 44.37 -38.82
CA LYS A 271 -40.79 44.85 -39.32
C LYS A 271 -40.50 44.47 -40.77
N VAL A 272 -41.05 43.35 -41.26
CA VAL A 272 -40.74 42.84 -42.61
C VAL A 272 -41.52 43.61 -43.68
N PHE A 273 -42.84 43.77 -43.51
CA PHE A 273 -43.68 44.44 -44.51
C PHE A 273 -43.45 45.97 -44.58
N GLY A 274 -43.22 46.63 -43.44
CA GLY A 274 -42.92 48.08 -43.41
C GLY A 274 -41.56 48.44 -44.01
N LYS A 275 -40.60 47.51 -44.03
CA LYS A 275 -39.27 47.73 -44.62
C LYS A 275 -39.21 47.36 -46.10
N LEU A 276 -39.96 46.35 -46.54
CA LEU A 276 -39.99 45.88 -47.93
C LEU A 276 -40.29 47.00 -48.94
N SER A 277 -41.18 47.95 -48.62
CA SER A 277 -41.52 49.07 -49.53
C SER A 277 -40.34 49.99 -49.83
N ARG A 278 -39.39 50.16 -48.89
CA ARG A 278 -38.18 50.98 -49.09
C ARG A 278 -37.12 50.31 -49.98
N TYR A 279 -37.14 48.99 -50.08
CA TYR A 279 -36.07 48.23 -50.75
C TYR A 279 -36.32 48.00 -52.25
N VAL A 280 -37.51 48.36 -52.74
CA VAL A 280 -37.93 48.11 -54.12
C VAL A 280 -37.87 49.38 -55.00
N GLY A 281 -37.69 50.57 -54.42
CA GLY A 281 -37.73 51.85 -55.14
C GLY A 281 -36.43 52.26 -55.87
N ASP A 282 -35.26 51.74 -55.50
CA ASP A 282 -33.96 52.27 -55.97
C ASP A 282 -33.44 51.66 -57.29
N GLY A 283 -34.23 50.86 -58.02
CA GLY A 283 -33.84 50.31 -59.34
C GLY A 283 -34.01 48.79 -59.50
N PRO A 284 -33.97 48.28 -60.76
CA PRO A 284 -34.57 47.02 -61.17
C PRO A 284 -33.99 45.71 -60.57
N GLN A 285 -32.94 45.78 -59.75
CA GLN A 285 -32.30 44.61 -59.12
C GLN A 285 -31.92 44.85 -57.65
N ASN A 286 -32.27 46.01 -57.06
CA ASN A 286 -31.83 46.36 -55.71
C ASN A 286 -32.47 45.50 -54.62
N TRP A 287 -33.67 44.96 -54.87
CA TRP A 287 -34.32 43.99 -53.99
C TRP A 287 -33.50 42.70 -53.85
N ARG A 288 -32.80 42.28 -54.92
CA ARG A 288 -31.95 41.06 -54.88
C ARG A 288 -30.79 41.27 -53.92
N LYS A 289 -30.07 42.39 -54.07
CA LYS A 289 -28.92 42.72 -53.21
C LYS A 289 -29.31 43.03 -51.77
N LYS A 290 -30.43 43.72 -51.56
CA LYS A 290 -30.83 44.23 -50.23
C LYS A 290 -31.74 43.27 -49.45
N LEU A 291 -32.40 42.30 -50.09
CA LEU A 291 -33.32 41.35 -49.43
C LEU A 291 -32.90 39.90 -49.66
N VAL A 292 -32.71 39.48 -50.91
CA VAL A 292 -32.44 38.06 -51.21
C VAL A 292 -31.07 37.61 -50.71
N THR A 293 -30.03 38.39 -50.98
CA THR A 293 -28.66 38.05 -50.55
C THR A 293 -28.55 37.95 -49.02
N PRO A 294 -29.02 38.92 -48.21
CA PRO A 294 -29.01 38.77 -46.75
C PRO A 294 -29.84 37.58 -46.26
N LEU A 295 -31.03 37.33 -46.82
CA LEU A 295 -31.83 36.18 -46.41
C LEU A 295 -31.11 34.86 -46.68
N ARG A 296 -30.46 34.75 -47.85
CA ARG A 296 -29.71 33.55 -48.24
C ARG A 296 -28.46 33.36 -47.41
N ASP A 297 -27.65 34.41 -47.30
CA ASP A 297 -26.29 34.32 -46.79
C ASP A 297 -26.23 34.52 -45.26
N GLU A 298 -27.14 35.30 -44.69
CA GLU A 298 -27.15 35.65 -43.26
C GLU A 298 -28.22 34.89 -42.45
N ALA A 299 -29.26 34.33 -43.09
CA ALA A 299 -30.29 33.57 -42.37
C ALA A 299 -30.28 32.08 -42.74
N LEU A 300 -30.35 31.75 -44.03
CA LEU A 300 -30.43 30.34 -44.46
C LEU A 300 -29.11 29.60 -44.28
N ALA A 301 -27.97 30.20 -44.67
CA ALA A 301 -26.67 29.54 -44.55
C ALA A 301 -26.25 29.28 -43.08
N PRO A 302 -26.41 30.20 -42.11
CA PRO A 302 -26.12 29.91 -40.70
C PRO A 302 -27.03 28.86 -40.08
N THR A 303 -28.30 28.81 -40.49
CA THR A 303 -29.23 27.75 -40.04
C THR A 303 -28.74 26.37 -40.50
N GLU A 304 -28.19 26.28 -41.70
CA GLU A 304 -27.61 25.06 -42.24
C GLU A 304 -26.34 24.63 -41.50
N GLN A 305 -25.45 25.60 -41.23
CA GLN A 305 -24.26 25.38 -40.40
C GLN A 305 -24.63 24.90 -39.00
N LEU A 306 -25.70 25.44 -38.40
CA LEU A 306 -26.22 24.99 -37.12
C LEU A 306 -26.69 23.53 -37.18
N LEU A 307 -27.43 23.13 -38.22
CA LEU A 307 -27.88 21.74 -38.37
C LEU A 307 -26.69 20.77 -38.49
N THR A 308 -25.66 21.15 -39.27
CA THR A 308 -24.41 20.38 -39.35
C THR A 308 -23.67 20.35 -38.01
N ALA A 309 -23.64 21.46 -37.26
CA ALA A 309 -23.02 21.52 -35.95
C ALA A 309 -23.72 20.61 -34.93
N VAL A 310 -25.06 20.53 -34.95
CA VAL A 310 -25.84 19.64 -34.08
C VAL A 310 -25.55 18.17 -34.39
N ASP A 311 -25.47 17.81 -35.67
CA ASP A 311 -25.14 16.43 -36.08
C ASP A 311 -23.70 16.04 -35.70
N ASN A 312 -22.75 16.95 -35.93
CA ASN A 312 -21.37 16.78 -35.49
C ASN A 312 -21.28 16.65 -33.96
N ALA A 313 -22.02 17.48 -33.21
CA ALA A 313 -22.05 17.42 -31.75
C ALA A 313 -22.59 16.07 -31.26
N ARG A 314 -23.63 15.50 -31.88
CA ARG A 314 -24.10 14.15 -31.53
C ARG A 314 -23.05 13.09 -31.80
N THR A 315 -22.38 13.17 -32.96
CA THR A 315 -21.34 12.22 -33.33
C THR A 315 -20.17 12.29 -32.35
N THR A 316 -19.67 13.48 -32.05
CA THR A 316 -18.60 13.71 -31.07
C THR A 316 -19.01 13.26 -29.67
N PHE A 317 -20.22 13.61 -29.21
CA PHE A 317 -20.71 13.16 -27.90
C PHE A 317 -20.74 11.63 -27.82
N THR A 318 -21.26 10.96 -28.84
CA THR A 318 -21.39 9.50 -28.85
C THR A 318 -20.01 8.82 -28.86
N THR A 319 -19.11 9.29 -29.72
CA THR A 319 -17.82 8.62 -29.98
C THR A 319 -16.74 9.00 -28.98
N ALA A 320 -16.68 10.26 -28.55
CA ALA A 320 -15.62 10.75 -27.67
C ALA A 320 -15.97 10.68 -26.18
N LEU A 321 -17.27 10.61 -25.83
CA LEU A 321 -17.70 10.64 -24.43
C LEU A 321 -18.57 9.45 -24.05
N GLU A 322 -19.71 9.24 -24.72
CA GLU A 322 -20.72 8.24 -24.33
C GLU A 322 -20.15 6.82 -24.36
N ALA A 323 -19.59 6.39 -25.49
CA ALA A 323 -19.07 5.03 -25.63
C ALA A 323 -17.85 4.75 -24.72
N PRO A 324 -16.82 5.61 -24.65
CA PRO A 324 -15.70 5.39 -23.72
C PRO A 324 -16.13 5.37 -22.26
N ALA A 325 -17.05 6.25 -21.85
CA ALA A 325 -17.54 6.28 -20.48
C ALA A 325 -18.34 5.01 -20.14
N GLN A 326 -19.22 4.54 -21.03
CA GLN A 326 -19.93 3.27 -20.84
C GLN A 326 -18.97 2.07 -20.75
N ALA A 327 -17.92 2.05 -21.55
CA ALA A 327 -16.89 1.01 -21.49
C ALA A 327 -16.14 1.04 -20.14
N ALA A 328 -15.74 2.22 -19.66
CA ALA A 328 -15.08 2.40 -18.37
C ALA A 328 -15.98 1.97 -17.20
N LEU A 329 -17.26 2.35 -17.22
CA LEU A 329 -18.25 1.93 -16.22
C LEU A 329 -18.43 0.41 -16.20
N SER A 330 -18.48 -0.23 -17.37
CA SER A 330 -18.60 -1.68 -17.48
C SER A 330 -17.35 -2.41 -16.95
N GLN A 331 -16.16 -1.91 -17.28
CA GLN A 331 -14.90 -2.44 -16.76
C GLN A 331 -14.83 -2.30 -15.24
N ARG A 332 -15.27 -1.15 -14.70
CA ARG A 332 -15.33 -0.93 -13.26
C ARG A 332 -16.30 -1.90 -12.57
N ALA A 333 -17.48 -2.14 -13.15
CA ALA A 333 -18.43 -3.12 -12.62
C ALA A 333 -17.82 -4.54 -12.57
N ALA A 334 -17.10 -4.96 -13.61
CA ALA A 334 -16.41 -6.24 -13.61
C ALA A 334 -15.29 -6.33 -12.54
N LEU A 335 -14.53 -5.24 -12.34
CA LEU A 335 -13.52 -5.18 -11.27
C LEU A 335 -14.15 -5.27 -9.88
N ARG A 336 -15.32 -4.66 -9.66
CA ARG A 336 -16.06 -4.78 -8.39
C ARG A 336 -16.46 -6.22 -8.09
N GLU A 337 -16.95 -6.93 -9.10
CA GLU A 337 -17.30 -8.34 -8.96
C GLU A 337 -16.07 -9.19 -8.61
N GLN A 338 -14.93 -8.94 -9.28
CA GLN A 338 -13.67 -9.61 -8.95
C GLN A 338 -13.20 -9.30 -7.51
N ILE A 339 -13.30 -8.04 -7.07
CA ILE A 339 -12.94 -7.64 -5.71
C ILE A 339 -13.86 -8.33 -4.69
N ALA A 340 -15.17 -8.38 -4.94
CA ALA A 340 -16.14 -9.05 -4.08
C ALA A 340 -15.87 -10.57 -3.99
N ALA A 341 -15.58 -11.22 -5.12
CA ALA A 341 -15.20 -12.62 -5.17
C ALA A 341 -13.89 -12.89 -4.41
N TYR A 342 -12.89 -12.02 -4.57
CA TYR A 342 -11.62 -12.10 -3.86
C TYR A 342 -11.80 -12.00 -2.34
N ARG A 343 -12.64 -11.06 -1.87
CA ARG A 343 -12.98 -10.91 -0.45
C ARG A 343 -13.67 -12.15 0.12
N ALA A 344 -14.68 -12.66 -0.59
CA ALA A 344 -15.38 -13.88 -0.21
C ALA A 344 -14.44 -15.10 -0.13
N GLN A 345 -13.50 -15.22 -1.08
CA GLN A 345 -12.51 -16.31 -1.06
C GLN A 345 -11.52 -16.19 0.11
N LYS A 346 -11.14 -14.97 0.50
CA LYS A 346 -10.15 -14.70 1.54
C LYS A 346 -10.75 -14.51 2.94
N GLN A 347 -12.08 -14.61 3.08
CA GLN A 347 -12.81 -14.33 4.33
C GLN A 347 -12.47 -12.94 4.90
N LEU A 348 -12.30 -11.96 4.01
CA LEU A 348 -12.15 -10.53 4.34
C LEU A 348 -13.51 -9.87 4.41
#